data_AF-A0A452SW75-F1
#
_entry.id   AF-A0A452SW75-F1
#
_cell.length_a   1.000
_cell.length_b   1.000
_cell.length_c   1.000
_cell.angle_alpha   90.00
_cell.angle_beta   90.00
_cell.angle_gamma   90.00
#
_symmetry.space_group_name_H-M   'P 1'
#
loop_
_entity.id
_entity.type
_entity.pdbx_description
1 polymer ?
#
loop_
_entity_poly.entity_id
_entity_poly.type
_entity_poly.pdbx_seq_one_letter_code
_entity_poly.pdbx_strand_id
1 'polypeptide(L)'
;MTHFHRAVPVSLRHQVGALTKICGGHQRNSITPSHFSQGSKNVAHRVLQVLEGLKVTDKDQDRDHKLTPWGQRGLDRISGQMATTNKKH
;
A
#
# COMPACT_ATOMS: atom_id res chain seq x y z
N MET A 1 29.84 -6.15 -1.41
CA MET A 1 28.95 -6.83 -0.44
C MET A 1 27.76 -5.93 -0.08
N THR A 2 26.80 -5.78 -0.97
CA THR A 2 25.38 -5.52 -0.63
C THR A 2 24.52 -6.03 -1.79
N HIS A 3 24.48 -7.36 -1.95
CA HIS A 3 23.40 -8.00 -2.69
C HIS A 3 22.14 -7.91 -1.83
N PHE A 4 21.44 -6.77 -1.90
CA PHE A 4 20.08 -6.67 -1.36
C PHE A 4 19.15 -7.32 -2.40
N HIS A 5 19.05 -8.66 -2.34
CA HIS A 5 17.94 -9.36 -2.96
C HIS A 5 16.65 -8.78 -2.39
N ARG A 6 15.86 -8.10 -3.25
CA ARG A 6 14.47 -7.75 -2.97
C ARG A 6 13.65 -9.03 -2.86
N ALA A 7 13.74 -9.70 -1.71
CA ALA A 7 12.64 -10.50 -1.21
C ALA A 7 11.76 -9.54 -0.41
N VAL A 8 10.57 -9.22 -0.93
CA VAL A 8 9.47 -8.83 -0.06
C VAL A 8 9.12 -10.13 0.67
N PRO A 9 9.44 -10.31 1.97
CA PRO A 9 8.97 -11.49 2.67
C PRO A 9 7.45 -11.47 2.58
N VAL A 10 6.88 -12.51 1.99
CA VAL A 10 5.43 -12.80 1.91
C VAL A 10 4.91 -13.22 3.30
N SER A 11 5.36 -12.53 4.35
CA SER A 11 5.05 -12.79 5.75
C SER A 11 4.84 -11.50 6.53
N LEU A 12 4.30 -10.46 5.89
CA LEU A 12 3.70 -9.35 6.63
C LEU A 12 2.25 -9.68 6.96
N ARG A 13 2.06 -10.42 8.05
CA ARG A 13 0.76 -10.66 8.69
C ARG A 13 0.17 -9.40 9.37
N HIS A 14 0.56 -8.20 8.93
CA HIS A 14 0.12 -6.92 9.49
C HIS A 14 0.08 -5.84 8.41
N GLN A 15 -1.12 -5.48 7.98
CA GLN A 15 -1.36 -4.63 6.80
C GLN A 15 -0.93 -3.17 6.97
N VAL A 16 -1.07 -2.59 8.17
CA VAL A 16 -0.53 -1.25 8.47
C VAL A 16 0.99 -1.25 8.38
N GLY A 17 1.64 -2.34 8.82
CA GLY A 17 3.09 -2.53 8.66
C GLY A 17 3.50 -2.60 7.19
N ALA A 18 2.68 -3.22 6.35
CA ALA A 18 2.92 -3.31 4.92
C ALA A 18 2.74 -1.96 4.23
N LEU A 19 1.64 -1.25 4.53
CA LEU A 19 1.36 0.08 4.00
C LEU A 19 2.44 1.09 4.39
N THR A 20 2.85 1.11 5.66
CA THR A 20 3.93 1.99 6.12
C THR A 20 5.29 1.63 5.51
N LYS A 21 5.50 0.38 5.10
CA LYS A 21 6.71 -0.01 4.36
C LYS A 21 6.68 0.42 2.89
N ILE A 22 5.52 0.32 2.24
CA ILE A 22 5.32 0.76 0.84
C ILE A 22 5.41 2.30 0.74
N CYS A 23 4.78 3.00 1.68
CA CYS A 23 4.82 4.46 1.77
C CYS A 23 6.06 4.99 2.52
N GLY A 24 6.97 4.10 2.92
CA GLY A 24 8.24 4.45 3.54
C GLY A 24 9.29 4.82 2.49
N GLY A 25 10.43 5.32 2.95
CA GLY A 25 11.49 5.78 2.06
C GLY A 25 12.80 6.03 2.79
N HIS A 26 13.78 6.56 2.06
CA HIS A 26 15.10 6.88 2.61
C HIS A 26 15.03 8.22 3.33
N GLN A 27 15.25 8.22 4.65
CA GLN A 27 15.22 9.43 5.46
C GLN A 27 16.59 10.11 5.42
N ARG A 28 16.62 11.36 4.92
CA ARG A 28 17.85 12.16 4.90
C ARG A 28 18.16 12.66 6.31
N ASN A 29 19.25 12.17 6.91
CA ASN A 29 19.67 12.48 8.28
C ASN A 29 20.75 13.56 8.34
N SER A 30 20.60 14.62 7.53
CA SER A 30 21.61 15.68 7.38
C SER A 30 22.99 15.13 7.04
N ILE A 31 23.91 15.07 8.00
CA ILE A 31 25.31 14.66 7.84
C ILE A 31 25.54 13.15 8.04
N THR A 32 24.54 12.42 8.54
CA THR A 32 24.64 10.98 8.81
C THR A 32 24.10 10.19 7.61
N PRO A 33 24.63 8.97 7.33
CA PRO A 33 24.09 8.11 6.30
C PRO A 33 22.57 7.97 6.41
N SER A 34 21.93 7.98 5.25
CA SER A 34 20.49 7.88 5.19
C SER A 34 20.08 6.41 5.43
N HIS A 35 18.96 6.23 6.11
CA HIS A 35 18.40 4.92 6.46
C HIS A 35 16.94 4.84 6.04
N PHE A 36 16.46 3.63 5.79
CA PHE A 36 15.05 3.41 5.49
C PHE A 36 14.20 3.70 6.72
N SER A 37 13.24 4.61 6.57
CA SER A 37 12.19 4.89 7.55
C SER A 37 10.84 4.43 7.03
N GLN A 38 10.04 3.87 7.94
CA GLN A 38 8.64 3.58 7.67
C GLN A 38 7.84 4.90 7.54
N GLY A 39 6.77 4.86 6.76
CA GLY A 39 5.76 5.90 6.69
C GLY A 39 4.91 5.97 7.96
N SER A 40 4.06 7.01 8.05
CA SER A 40 3.24 7.25 9.24
C SER A 40 2.19 6.16 9.45
N LYS A 41 2.24 5.51 10.62
CA LYS A 41 1.24 4.50 11.04
C LYS A 41 -0.14 5.11 11.21
N ASN A 42 -0.25 6.30 11.81
CA ASN A 42 -1.55 6.95 12.07
C ASN A 42 -2.27 7.32 10.76
N VAL A 43 -1.51 7.78 9.75
CA VAL A 43 -2.08 8.05 8.43
C VAL A 43 -2.53 6.76 7.76
N ALA A 44 -1.70 5.71 7.80
CA ALA A 44 -2.08 4.39 7.25
C ALA A 44 -3.35 3.82 7.91
N HIS A 45 -3.51 3.98 9.22
CA HIS A 45 -4.74 3.60 9.94
C HIS A 45 -5.97 4.37 9.46
N ARG A 46 -5.87 5.70 9.33
CA ARG A 46 -6.99 6.53 8.86
C ARG A 46 -7.38 6.20 7.43
N VAL A 47 -6.42 5.97 6.55
CA VAL A 47 -6.67 5.59 5.15
C VAL A 47 -7.46 4.27 5.09
N LEU A 48 -7.07 3.26 5.87
CA LEU A 48 -7.80 1.99 5.93
C LEU A 48 -9.24 2.17 6.46
N GLN A 49 -9.43 2.98 7.50
CA GLN A 49 -10.77 3.29 8.05
C GLN A 49 -11.67 3.97 7.00
N VAL A 50 -11.12 4.89 6.21
CA VAL A 50 -11.89 5.55 5.14
C VAL A 50 -12.26 4.56 4.04
N LEU A 51 -11.34 3.68 3.63
CA LEU A 51 -11.60 2.66 2.60
C LEU A 51 -12.64 1.62 3.05
N GLU A 52 -12.68 1.30 4.35
CA GLU A 52 -13.72 0.48 4.98
C GLU A 52 -15.07 1.20 4.96
N GLY A 53 -15.12 2.49 5.34
CA GLY A 53 -16.34 3.29 5.28
C GLY A 53 -16.91 3.43 3.86
N LEU A 54 -16.05 3.41 2.85
CA LEU A 54 -16.42 3.41 1.43
C LEU A 54 -16.77 2.01 0.88
N LYS A 55 -16.68 0.94 1.69
CA LYS A 55 -16.88 -0.46 1.31
C LYS A 55 -16.00 -0.94 0.17
N VAL A 56 -14.87 -0.28 -0.07
CA VAL A 56 -13.88 -0.72 -1.07
C VAL A 56 -13.07 -1.87 -0.52
N THR A 57 -12.80 -1.87 0.78
CA THR A 57 -12.07 -2.91 1.49
C THR A 57 -12.89 -3.35 2.70
N ASP A 58 -12.91 -4.64 3.00
CA ASP A 58 -13.61 -5.21 4.15
C ASP A 58 -12.61 -5.74 5.16
N LYS A 59 -12.92 -5.64 6.45
CA LYS A 59 -12.10 -6.17 7.52
C LYS A 59 -12.42 -7.64 7.73
N ASP A 60 -11.51 -8.51 7.32
CA ASP A 60 -11.59 -9.93 7.62
C ASP A 60 -11.26 -10.18 9.11
N GLN A 61 -11.77 -11.30 9.63
CA GLN A 61 -11.59 -11.69 11.04
C GLN A 61 -10.11 -11.92 11.39
N ASP A 62 -9.26 -12.17 10.40
CA ASP A 62 -7.80 -12.37 10.55
C ASP A 62 -6.99 -11.06 10.66
N ARG A 63 -7.66 -9.91 10.90
CA ARG A 63 -7.07 -8.55 10.83
C ARG A 63 -6.51 -8.16 9.46
N ASP A 64 -6.79 -8.97 8.44
CA ASP A 64 -6.50 -8.67 7.05
C ASP A 64 -7.67 -7.90 6.43
N HIS A 65 -7.38 -6.81 5.72
CA HIS A 65 -8.37 -6.10 4.93
C HIS A 65 -8.32 -6.66 3.51
N LYS A 66 -9.41 -7.25 3.07
CA LYS A 66 -9.55 -7.81 1.72
C LYS A 66 -10.37 -6.87 0.86
N LEU A 67 -9.99 -6.74 -0.41
CA LEU A 67 -10.75 -5.94 -1.37
C LEU A 67 -12.15 -6.55 -1.54
N THR A 68 -13.19 -5.73 -1.49
CA THR A 68 -14.54 -6.23 -1.74
C THR A 68 -14.72 -6.52 -3.24
N PRO A 69 -15.60 -7.45 -3.62
CA PRO A 69 -15.95 -7.66 -5.03
C PRO A 69 -16.50 -6.39 -5.71
N TRP A 70 -17.09 -5.47 -4.93
CA TRP A 70 -17.52 -4.16 -5.39
C TRP A 70 -16.35 -3.21 -5.63
N GLY A 71 -15.41 -3.14 -4.68
CA GLY A 71 -14.18 -2.35 -4.79
C GLY A 71 -13.34 -2.78 -5.99
N GLN A 72 -13.18 -4.09 -6.21
CA GLN A 72 -12.45 -4.64 -7.35
C GLN A 72 -13.07 -4.22 -8.69
N ARG A 73 -14.38 -4.41 -8.86
CA ARG A 73 -15.09 -4.00 -10.08
C ARG A 73 -15.01 -2.49 -10.33
N GLY A 74 -15.07 -1.67 -9.28
CA GLY A 74 -14.89 -0.22 -9.40
C GLY A 74 -13.50 0.16 -9.90
N LEU A 75 -12.46 -0.44 -9.33
CA LEU A 75 -11.07 -0.23 -9.74
C LEU A 75 -10.81 -0.70 -11.17
N ASP A 76 -11.32 -1.87 -11.55
CA ASP A 76 -11.18 -2.42 -12.91
C ASP A 76 -11.85 -1.52 -13.96
N ARG A 77 -13.02 -0.93 -13.63
CA ARG A 77 -13.70 0.02 -14.51
C ARG A 77 -12.87 1.28 -14.75
N ILE A 78 -12.28 1.85 -13.68
CA ILE A 78 -11.41 3.04 -13.79
C ILE A 78 -10.16 2.70 -14.60
N SER A 79 -9.55 1.54 -14.36
CA SER A 79 -8.40 1.07 -15.12
C SER A 79 -8.70 0.98 -16.63
N GLY A 80 -9.85 0.41 -17.00
CA GLY A 80 -10.30 0.36 -18.40
C GLY A 80 -10.49 1.74 -19.03
N GLN A 81 -11.01 2.71 -18.27
CA GLN A 81 -11.12 4.11 -18.72
C GLN A 81 -9.75 4.76 -18.91
N MET A 82 -8.78 4.50 -18.03
CA MET A 82 -7.43 5.03 -18.16
C MET A 82 -6.67 4.43 -19.33
N ALA A 83 -6.82 3.12 -19.58
CA ALA A 83 -6.17 2.43 -20.70
C ALA A 83 -6.68 2.89 -22.07
N THR A 84 -7.98 3.21 -22.16
CA THR A 84 -8.59 3.73 -23.40
C THR A 84 -8.22 5.18 -23.68
N THR A 85 -7.96 5.98 -22.64
CA THR A 85 -7.59 7.41 -22.77
C THR A 85 -6.10 7.64 -22.97
N ASN A 86 -5.21 6.82 -22.37
CA ASN A 86 -3.75 6.96 -22.45
C ASN A 86 -3.11 5.97 -23.43
N LYS A 87 -3.68 5.80 -24.63
CA LYS A 87 -2.99 5.05 -25.69
C LYS A 87 -1.76 5.85 -26.12
N LYS A 88 -0.57 5.47 -25.62
CA LYS A 88 0.70 5.98 -26.15
C LYS A 88 0.78 5.58 -27.63
N HIS A 89 0.88 6.59 -28.48
CA HIS A 89 1.21 6.43 -29.89
C HIS A 89 2.64 5.90 -30.04
#